data_AF-A0A0G4AS81-F1
#
_entry.id   AF-A0A0G4AS81-F1
#
_cell.length_a   1.000
_cell.length_b   1.000
_cell.length_c   1.000
_cell.angle_alpha   90.00
_cell.angle_beta   90.00
_cell.angle_gamma   90.00
#
_symmetry.space_group_name_H-M   'P 1'
#
loop_
_entity.id
_entity.type
_entity.pdbx_description
1 polymer ?
#
loop_
_entity_poly.entity_id
_entity_poly.type
_entity_poly.pdbx_seq_one_letter_code
_entity_poly.pdbx_strand_id
1 'polypeptide(L)'
;MPNTKTAEKANRQNIRRKIRNVKQKDTLKETIKDYKKLVVAKKTEAAEKQLSVVFKKLDKAAKTNIIKKNKASRLKSRLSKKIATPAK
;
A
#
# COMPACT_ATOMS: atom_id res chain seq x y z
N MET A 1 -19.65 -25.39 1.20
CA MET A 1 -19.47 -25.51 -0.27
C MET A 1 -20.42 -24.54 -0.96
N PRO A 2 -20.14 -24.07 -2.19
CA PRO A 2 -21.11 -23.30 -2.96
C PRO A 2 -22.32 -24.18 -3.29
N ASN A 3 -23.51 -23.78 -2.85
CA ASN A 3 -24.75 -24.56 -3.02
C ASN A 3 -25.42 -24.31 -4.38
N THR A 4 -24.99 -23.29 -5.12
CA THR A 4 -25.55 -22.90 -6.42
C THR A 4 -24.45 -22.69 -7.46
N LYS A 5 -24.77 -22.89 -8.75
CA LYS A 5 -23.83 -22.67 -9.87
C LYS A 5 -23.28 -21.24 -9.91
N THR A 6 -24.08 -20.26 -9.49
CA THR A 6 -23.67 -18.84 -9.39
C THR A 6 -22.67 -18.64 -8.25
N ALA A 7 -22.87 -19.28 -7.10
CA ALA A 7 -21.93 -19.23 -5.98
C ALA A 7 -20.57 -19.87 -6.32
N GLU A 8 -20.58 -20.96 -7.08
CA GLU A 8 -19.33 -21.61 -7.52
C GLU A 8 -18.52 -20.68 -8.45
N LYS A 9 -19.20 -20.04 -9.42
CA LYS A 9 -18.59 -19.02 -10.28
C LYS A 9 -18.04 -17.85 -9.47
N ALA A 10 -18.80 -17.34 -8.49
CA ALA A 10 -18.36 -16.26 -7.62
C ALA A 10 -17.11 -16.67 -6.81
N ASN A 11 -17.05 -17.90 -6.32
CA ASN A 11 -15.88 -18.42 -5.61
C ASN A 11 -14.63 -18.42 -6.50
N ARG A 12 -14.73 -18.91 -7.74
CA ARG A 12 -13.62 -18.88 -8.71
C ARG A 12 -13.13 -17.45 -8.98
N GLN A 13 -14.06 -16.50 -9.13
CA GLN A 13 -13.71 -15.08 -9.31
C GLN A 13 -13.03 -14.48 -8.07
N ASN A 14 -13.53 -14.82 -6.88
CA ASN A 14 -12.99 -14.34 -5.62
C ASN A 14 -11.57 -14.82 -5.38
N ILE A 15 -11.25 -16.08 -5.67
CA ILE A 15 -9.89 -16.63 -5.56
C ILE A 15 -8.92 -15.83 -6.45
N ARG A 16 -9.29 -15.63 -7.72
CA ARG A 16 -8.48 -14.85 -8.68
C ARG A 16 -8.29 -13.39 -8.25
N ARG A 17 -9.33 -12.75 -7.70
CA ARG A 17 -9.25 -11.38 -7.16
C ARG A 17 -8.39 -11.33 -5.90
N LYS A 18 -8.51 -12.32 -4.99
CA LYS A 18 -7.74 -12.43 -3.76
C LYS A 18 -6.25 -12.47 -4.05
N ILE A 19 -5.81 -13.34 -4.96
CA ILE A 19 -4.39 -13.47 -5.33
C ILE A 19 -3.80 -12.13 -5.81
N ARG A 20 -4.51 -11.45 -6.73
CA ARG A 20 -4.07 -10.13 -7.24
C ARG A 20 -4.00 -9.07 -6.14
N ASN A 21 -5.02 -9.03 -5.27
CA ASN A 21 -5.10 -8.05 -4.18
C ASN A 21 -4.04 -8.30 -3.09
N VAL A 22 -3.72 -9.56 -2.79
CA VAL A 22 -2.66 -9.92 -1.84
C VAL A 22 -1.31 -9.44 -2.36
N LYS A 23 -0.95 -9.77 -3.61
CA LYS A 23 0.30 -9.30 -4.24
C LYS A 23 0.45 -7.78 -4.18
N GLN A 24 -0.62 -7.03 -4.52
CA GLN A 24 -0.59 -5.56 -4.46
C GLN A 24 -0.50 -5.01 -3.04
N LYS A 25 -1.13 -5.67 -2.06
CA LYS A 25 -1.01 -5.30 -0.64
C LYS A 25 0.40 -5.54 -0.11
N ASP A 26 1.04 -6.65 -0.46
CA ASP A 26 2.35 -7.01 0.06
C ASP A 26 3.44 -6.12 -0.55
N THR A 27 3.42 -5.89 -1.85
CA THR A 27 4.29 -4.90 -2.50
C THR A 27 4.15 -3.49 -1.90
N LEU A 28 2.93 -3.08 -1.51
CA LEU A 28 2.72 -1.81 -0.82
C LEU A 28 3.35 -1.81 0.59
N LYS A 29 3.19 -2.89 1.36
CA LYS A 29 3.80 -3.03 2.69
C LYS A 29 5.33 -3.02 2.62
N GLU A 30 5.92 -3.73 1.66
CA GLU A 30 7.36 -3.76 1.41
C GLU A 30 7.89 -2.36 1.10
N THR A 31 7.27 -1.66 0.15
CA THR A 31 7.69 -0.30 -0.21
C THR A 31 7.66 0.65 1.01
N ILE A 32 6.64 0.54 1.86
CA ILE A 32 6.53 1.32 3.11
C ILE A 32 7.61 0.89 4.12
N LYS A 33 7.93 -0.40 4.21
CA LYS A 33 9.00 -0.90 5.09
C LYS A 33 10.36 -0.38 4.64
N ASP A 34 10.65 -0.41 3.35
CA ASP A 34 11.92 0.08 2.80
C ASP A 34 12.08 1.58 3.03
N TYR A 35 11.01 2.35 2.80
CA TYR A 35 10.98 3.76 3.16
C TYR A 35 11.28 3.98 4.66
N LYS A 36 10.64 3.23 5.56
CA LYS A 36 10.91 3.34 7.00
C LYS A 36 12.35 3.02 7.36
N LYS A 37 12.98 2.04 6.71
CA LYS A 37 14.41 1.73 6.91
C LYS A 37 15.31 2.91 6.50
N LEU A 38 15.00 3.56 5.38
CA LEU A 38 15.76 4.73 4.91
C LEU A 38 15.63 5.93 5.86
N VAL A 39 14.43 6.16 6.40
CA VAL A 39 14.18 7.20 7.41
C VAL A 39 14.99 6.92 8.68
N VAL A 40 15.02 5.67 9.15
CA VAL A 40 15.83 5.29 10.33
C VAL A 40 17.33 5.46 10.05
N ALA A 41 17.78 5.15 8.84
CA ALA A 41 19.17 5.32 8.42
C ALA A 41 19.58 6.78 8.16
N LYS A 42 18.70 7.76 8.41
CA LYS A 42 18.93 9.22 8.23
C LYS A 42 19.38 9.62 6.81
N LYS A 43 19.07 8.82 5.78
CA LYS A 43 19.39 9.14 4.37
C LYS A 43 18.27 10.00 3.76
N THR A 44 18.33 11.31 3.95
CA THR A 44 17.29 12.28 3.56
C THR A 44 16.97 12.24 2.06
N GLU A 45 17.98 12.36 1.19
CA GLU A 45 17.77 12.37 -0.27
C GLU A 45 17.18 11.06 -0.81
N ALA A 46 17.64 9.92 -0.29
CA ALA A 46 17.13 8.62 -0.68
C ALA A 46 15.68 8.41 -0.17
N ALA A 47 15.37 8.92 1.02
CA ALA A 47 14.03 8.86 1.58
C ALA A 47 13.02 9.71 0.79
N GLU A 48 13.42 10.88 0.30
CA GLU A 48 12.55 11.73 -0.55
C GLU A 48 12.23 11.09 -1.90
N LYS A 49 13.24 10.53 -2.58
CA LYS A 49 13.04 9.77 -3.82
C LYS A 49 12.08 8.59 -3.59
N GLN A 50 12.28 7.85 -2.50
CA GLN A 50 11.42 6.73 -2.15
C GLN A 50 10.00 7.18 -1.74
N LEU A 51 9.85 8.36 -1.13
CA LEU A 51 8.55 8.91 -0.74
C LEU A 51 7.65 9.13 -1.96
N SER A 52 8.19 9.68 -3.05
CA SER A 52 7.45 9.87 -4.31
C SER A 52 6.92 8.54 -4.86
N VAL A 53 7.75 7.49 -4.81
CA VAL A 53 7.35 6.12 -5.21
C VAL A 53 6.24 5.57 -4.30
N VAL A 54 6.37 5.76 -2.98
CA VAL A 54 5.36 5.33 -2.00
C VAL A 54 4.02 6.03 -2.25
N PHE A 55 4.02 7.34 -2.51
CA PHE A 55 2.80 8.08 -2.82
C PHE A 55 2.14 7.59 -4.10
N LYS A 56 2.91 7.39 -5.17
CA LYS A 56 2.42 6.81 -6.42
C LYS A 56 1.77 5.44 -6.21
N LYS A 57 2.37 4.57 -5.40
CA LYS A 57 1.79 3.25 -5.08
C LYS A 57 0.53 3.35 -4.22
N LEU A 58 0.51 4.25 -3.23
CA LEU A 58 -0.68 4.48 -2.39
C LEU A 58 -1.88 4.98 -3.20
N ASP A 59 -1.65 5.92 -4.11
CA ASP A 59 -2.73 6.50 -4.92
C ASP A 59 -3.27 5.50 -5.95
N LYS A 60 -2.40 4.66 -6.54
CA LYS A 60 -2.83 3.54 -7.39
C LYS A 60 -3.63 2.48 -6.61
N ALA A 61 -3.21 2.15 -5.38
CA ALA A 61 -3.93 1.23 -4.52
C ALA A 61 -5.30 1.79 -4.08
N ALA A 62 -5.41 3.11 -3.94
CA ALA A 62 -6.68 3.78 -3.67
C ALA A 62 -7.59 3.78 -4.90
N LYS A 63 -7.06 4.06 -6.10
CA LYS A 63 -7.81 4.03 -7.37
C LYS A 63 -8.42 2.67 -7.67
N THR A 64 -7.70 1.60 -7.36
CA THR A 64 -8.15 0.20 -7.55
C THR A 64 -9.00 -0.33 -6.39
N ASN A 65 -9.37 0.50 -5.43
CA ASN A 65 -10.18 0.16 -4.24
C ASN A 65 -9.56 -0.94 -3.34
N ILE A 66 -8.25 -1.18 -3.42
CA ILE A 66 -7.54 -2.10 -2.52
C ILE A 66 -7.43 -1.50 -1.12
N ILE A 67 -7.25 -0.18 -1.06
CA ILE A 67 -7.36 0.62 0.16
C ILE A 67 -8.39 1.73 -0.03
N LYS A 68 -9.09 2.09 1.06
CA LYS A 68 -10.01 3.24 1.04
C LYS A 68 -9.23 4.54 0.88
N LYS A 69 -9.83 5.54 0.22
CA LYS A 69 -9.23 6.88 -0.01
C LYS A 69 -8.71 7.50 1.29
N ASN A 70 -9.51 7.46 2.36
CA ASN A 70 -9.11 8.01 3.67
C ASN A 70 -7.90 7.30 4.28
N LYS A 71 -7.76 5.98 4.05
CA LYS A 71 -6.59 5.22 4.50
C LYS A 71 -5.34 5.68 3.74
N ALA A 72 -5.44 5.92 2.43
CA ALA A 72 -4.35 6.46 1.63
C ALA A 72 -3.95 7.86 2.12
N SER A 73 -4.90 8.77 2.30
CA SER A 73 -4.64 10.13 2.81
C SER A 73 -3.98 10.13 4.18
N ARG A 74 -4.46 9.29 5.11
CA ARG A 74 -3.85 9.13 6.45
C ARG A 74 -2.42 8.62 6.37
N LEU A 75 -2.14 7.68 5.47
CA LEU A 75 -0.77 7.16 5.28
C LEU A 75 0.14 8.22 4.67
N LYS A 76 -0.32 8.97 3.65
CA LYS A 76 0.47 10.06 3.05
C LYS A 76 0.87 11.10 4.09
N SER A 77 -0.10 11.58 4.89
CA SER A 77 0.15 12.55 5.96
C SER A 77 1.13 12.04 7.02
N ARG A 78 1.01 10.78 7.45
CA ARG A 78 1.92 10.20 8.46
C ARG A 78 3.34 10.00 7.94
N LEU A 79 3.49 9.66 6.67
CA LEU A 79 4.79 9.44 6.06
C LEU A 79 5.51 10.77 5.79
N SER A 80 4.81 11.80 5.29
CA SER A 80 5.41 13.11 5.09
C SER A 80 5.92 13.73 6.40
N LYS A 81 5.14 13.61 7.49
CA LYS A 81 5.55 14.10 8.81
C LYS A 81 6.83 13.45 9.34
N LYS A 82 7.11 12.20 8.96
CA LYS A 82 8.32 11.49 9.41
C LYS A 82 9.61 12.01 8.79
N ILE A 83 9.56 12.70 7.65
CA ILE A 83 10.73 13.42 7.11
C ILE A 83 10.79 14.84 7.69
N ALA A 84 9.65 15.53 7.80
CA ALA A 84 9.61 16.91 8.24
C ALA A 84 9.95 17.11 9.73
N THR A 85 9.69 16.11 10.58
CA THR A 85 10.09 16.13 11.99
C THR A 85 11.30 15.20 12.16
N PRO A 86 12.54 15.70 12.05
CA PRO A 86 13.68 14.94 12.54
C PRO A 86 13.39 14.66 14.02
N ALA A 87 13.54 13.40 14.43
CA ALA A 87 13.31 12.99 15.81
C ALA A 87 14.09 13.95 16.73
N LYS A 88 13.36 14.60 17.63
CA LYS A 88 13.91 15.49 18.66
C LYS A 88 14.73 14.67 19.64
#